data_AF-A0A7D4BDI8-F1
#
_entry.id   AF-A0A7D4BDI8-F1
#
_cell.length_a   1.000
_cell.length_b   1.000
_cell.length_c   1.000
_cell.angle_alpha   90.00
_cell.angle_beta   90.00
_cell.angle_gamma   90.00
#
_symmetry.space_group_name_H-M   'P 1'
#
loop_
_entity.id
_entity.type
_entity.pdbx_description
1 polymer ?
#
loop_
_entity_poly.entity_id
_entity_poly.type
_entity_poly.pdbx_seq_one_letter_code
_entity_poly.pdbx_strand_id
1 'polypeptide(L)'
;MSASVYGFYRDQNYVGTHIGNVDNTIANFNLKNFGFRVGGPIIKDKLFFFINAERELRTDPPTGNYSAATQANPANGQSVSQASASDLNTLSSFLMSKYNYNPGPYQGYSLASNSDKFTAKIDWNISQNHRFNIKYNYLKSYRDVPPSGSGSISNRSQTVFGLPFYGSYYRINNNINSFIAELNSTFGPSLPTT
;
A
#
# COMPACT_ATOMS: atom_id res chain seq x y z
N MET A 1 19.94 -12.06 23.42
CA MET A 1 19.72 -11.71 22.01
C MET A 1 18.40 -12.34 21.60
N SER A 2 17.53 -11.62 20.89
CA SER A 2 16.21 -12.08 20.46
C SER A 2 16.03 -11.82 18.97
N ALA A 3 15.50 -12.80 18.25
CA ALA A 3 15.23 -12.72 16.83
C ALA A 3 13.89 -13.38 16.52
N SER A 4 13.17 -12.85 15.53
CA SER A 4 11.92 -13.46 15.05
C SER A 4 11.72 -13.17 13.57
N VAL A 5 11.19 -14.16 12.85
CA VAL A 5 10.71 -14.05 11.47
C VAL A 5 9.22 -14.31 11.47
N TYR A 6 8.47 -13.59 10.64
CA TYR A 6 7.03 -13.75 10.52
C TYR A 6 6.57 -13.57 9.07
N GLY A 7 5.41 -14.15 8.76
CA GLY A 7 4.77 -14.04 7.46
C GLY A 7 3.26 -14.18 7.59
N PHE A 8 2.53 -13.32 6.91
CA PHE A 8 1.08 -13.29 6.82
C PHE A 8 0.68 -13.30 5.36
N TYR A 9 -0.33 -14.12 5.05
CA TYR A 9 -0.90 -14.22 3.72
C TYR A 9 -2.42 -14.15 3.81
N ARG A 10 -3.03 -13.38 2.90
CA ARG A 10 -4.47 -13.32 2.74
C ARG A 10 -4.81 -13.07 1.28
N ASP A 11 -5.78 -13.81 0.78
CA ASP A 11 -6.36 -13.66 -0.54
C ASP A 11 -7.89 -13.81 -0.49
N GLN A 12 -8.53 -13.69 -1.65
CA GLN A 12 -9.99 -13.76 -1.80
C GLN A 12 -10.58 -15.11 -1.38
N ASN A 13 -9.81 -16.20 -1.38
CA ASN A 13 -10.30 -17.53 -1.02
C ASN A 13 -10.54 -17.66 0.49
N TYR A 14 -9.95 -16.77 1.29
CA TYR A 14 -10.21 -16.68 2.73
C TYR A 14 -11.42 -15.80 3.08
N VAL A 15 -12.18 -15.33 2.09
CA VAL A 15 -13.40 -14.55 2.29
C VAL A 15 -14.62 -15.43 2.05
N GLY A 16 -15.57 -15.41 3.00
CA GLY A 16 -16.85 -16.11 2.84
C GLY A 16 -17.65 -15.56 1.67
N THR A 17 -18.06 -16.43 0.77
CA THR A 17 -18.79 -16.07 -0.46
C THR A 17 -20.31 -16.11 -0.31
N HIS A 18 -20.84 -16.74 0.74
CA HIS A 18 -22.27 -16.94 0.95
C HIS A 18 -22.79 -15.99 2.04
N ILE A 19 -23.73 -15.12 1.68
CA ILE A 19 -24.40 -14.20 2.61
C ILE A 19 -25.90 -14.48 2.54
N GLY A 20 -26.40 -15.25 3.51
CA GLY A 20 -27.79 -15.72 3.47
C GLY A 20 -28.03 -16.62 2.26
N ASN A 21 -28.93 -16.22 1.36
CA ASN A 21 -29.24 -16.94 0.11
C ASN A 21 -28.55 -16.33 -1.13
N VAL A 22 -27.56 -15.45 -0.95
CA VAL A 22 -26.89 -14.74 -2.04
C VAL A 22 -25.41 -15.13 -2.09
N ASP A 23 -24.99 -15.63 -3.26
CA ASP A 23 -23.58 -15.86 -3.57
C ASP A 23 -22.95 -14.58 -4.09
N ASN A 24 -21.96 -14.07 -3.35
CA ASN A 24 -21.17 -12.91 -3.73
C ASN A 24 -19.86 -13.36 -4.39
N THR A 25 -19.62 -12.85 -5.60
CA THR A 25 -18.32 -13.04 -6.27
C THR A 25 -17.32 -12.05 -5.67
N ILE A 26 -16.36 -12.58 -4.90
CA ILE A 26 -15.29 -11.76 -4.32
C ILE A 26 -14.25 -11.46 -5.40
N ALA A 27 -14.00 -10.18 -5.61
CA ALA A 27 -12.98 -9.71 -6.52
C ALA A 27 -11.58 -10.17 -6.06
N ASN A 28 -10.74 -10.59 -7.00
CA ASN A 28 -9.41 -11.13 -6.70
C ASN A 28 -8.54 -10.06 -6.01
N PHE A 29 -8.10 -10.36 -4.79
CA PHE A 29 -7.10 -9.56 -4.08
C PHE A 29 -6.05 -10.48 -3.47
N ASN A 30 -4.86 -9.94 -3.26
CA ASN A 30 -3.75 -10.66 -2.65
C ASN A 30 -3.01 -9.74 -1.69
N LEU A 31 -2.66 -10.25 -0.52
CA LEU A 31 -1.86 -9.58 0.49
C LEU A 31 -0.82 -10.56 1.02
N LYS A 32 0.45 -10.20 0.88
CA LYS A 32 1.60 -10.89 1.47
C LYS A 32 2.35 -9.88 2.33
N ASN A 33 2.50 -10.15 3.61
CA ASN A 33 3.35 -9.35 4.50
C ASN A 33 4.35 -10.28 5.18
N PHE A 34 5.63 -10.00 5.06
CA PHE A 34 6.67 -10.79 5.70
C PHE A 34 7.78 -9.89 6.20
N GLY A 35 8.42 -10.32 7.27
CA GLY A 35 9.45 -9.53 7.90
C GLY A 35 10.26 -10.32 8.91
N PHE A 36 11.32 -9.68 9.35
CA PHE A 36 12.13 -10.17 10.44
C PHE A 36 12.58 -9.02 11.32
N ARG A 37 12.85 -9.35 12.57
CA ARG A 37 13.49 -8.45 13.52
C ARG A 37 14.52 -9.19 14.33
N VAL A 38 15.57 -8.48 14.69
CA VAL A 38 16.65 -8.96 15.55
C VAL A 38 17.09 -7.83 16.46
N GLY A 39 17.35 -8.14 17.72
CA GLY A 39 17.85 -7.17 18.66
C GLY A 39 18.50 -7.79 19.89
N GLY A 40 19.29 -6.99 20.58
CA GLY A 40 19.95 -7.42 21.80
C GLY A 40 21.09 -6.51 22.21
N PRO A 41 21.76 -6.85 23.33
CA PRO A 41 22.96 -6.14 23.76
C PRO A 41 24.14 -6.47 22.83
N ILE A 42 24.84 -5.44 22.36
CA ILE A 42 26.22 -5.53 21.85
C ILE A 42 27.17 -5.62 23.04
N ILE A 43 26.99 -4.73 24.03
CA ILE A 43 27.66 -4.74 25.33
C ILE A 43 26.56 -4.81 26.38
N LYS A 44 26.57 -5.86 27.22
CA LYS A 44 25.56 -6.04 28.28
C LYS A 44 25.44 -4.76 29.10
N ASP A 45 24.19 -4.35 29.35
CA ASP A 45 23.78 -3.20 30.16
C ASP A 45 24.19 -1.81 29.62
N LYS A 46 24.98 -1.75 28.54
CA LYS A 46 25.50 -0.49 27.99
C LYS A 46 25.03 -0.21 26.56
N LEU A 47 25.21 -1.14 25.64
CA LEU A 47 25.03 -0.89 24.21
C LEU A 47 24.10 -1.93 23.62
N PHE A 48 23.03 -1.48 22.98
CA PHE A 48 21.99 -2.33 22.42
C PHE A 48 21.74 -1.97 20.96
N PHE A 49 21.36 -2.97 20.17
CA PHE A 49 20.96 -2.78 18.78
C PHE A 49 19.58 -3.38 18.54
N PHE A 50 18.90 -2.84 17.53
CA PHE A 50 17.66 -3.38 17.02
C PHE A 50 17.58 -3.13 15.51
N ILE A 51 17.24 -4.17 14.75
CA ILE A 51 17.05 -4.12 13.31
C ILE A 51 15.70 -4.78 12.99
N ASN A 52 14.92 -4.15 12.12
CA ASN A 52 13.66 -4.67 11.62
C ASN A 52 13.55 -4.41 10.11
N ALA A 53 13.13 -5.42 9.35
CA ALA A 53 12.81 -5.28 7.94
C ALA A 53 11.45 -5.93 7.66
N GLU A 54 10.61 -5.26 6.88
CA GLU A 54 9.29 -5.72 6.49
C GLU A 54 9.04 -5.41 5.01
N ARG A 55 8.40 -6.35 4.31
CA ARG A 55 7.91 -6.18 2.94
C ARG A 55 6.44 -6.56 2.88
N GLU A 56 5.64 -5.64 2.39
CA GLU A 56 4.23 -5.84 2.09
C GLU A 56 4.00 -5.76 0.58
N LEU A 57 3.39 -6.79 0.02
CA LEU A 57 2.94 -6.86 -1.36
C LEU A 57 1.42 -6.98 -1.36
N ARG A 58 0.73 -6.04 -2.01
CA ARG A 58 -0.72 -6.05 -2.09
C ARG A 58 -1.19 -5.76 -3.50
N THR A 59 -2.16 -6.53 -3.97
CA THR A 59 -2.91 -6.25 -5.20
C THR A 59 -4.39 -6.29 -4.89
N ASP A 60 -5.09 -5.22 -5.23
CA ASP A 60 -6.53 -5.10 -5.06
C ASP A 60 -7.23 -4.95 -6.42
N PRO A 61 -8.49 -5.35 -6.54
CA PRO A 61 -9.31 -4.94 -7.67
C PRO A 61 -9.53 -3.41 -7.66
N PRO A 62 -9.80 -2.78 -8.81
CA PRO A 62 -10.27 -1.41 -8.83
C PRO A 62 -11.58 -1.23 -8.05
N THR A 63 -11.73 -0.06 -7.42
CA THR A 63 -12.95 0.33 -6.71
C THR A 63 -14.16 0.23 -7.63
N GLY A 64 -15.19 -0.51 -7.20
CA GLY A 64 -16.42 -0.75 -7.95
C GLY A 64 -16.47 -2.13 -8.61
N ASN A 65 -15.33 -2.65 -9.08
CA ASN A 65 -15.19 -3.98 -9.70
C ASN A 65 -16.27 -4.27 -10.77
N TYR A 66 -16.50 -3.29 -11.65
CA TYR A 66 -17.47 -3.42 -12.74
C TYR A 66 -16.82 -4.04 -13.99
N SER A 67 -17.63 -4.79 -14.74
CA SER A 67 -17.31 -5.26 -16.09
C SER A 67 -18.09 -4.47 -17.14
N ALA A 68 -17.60 -4.41 -18.37
CA ALA A 68 -18.27 -3.76 -19.48
C ALA A 68 -19.47 -4.58 -19.95
N ALA A 69 -20.52 -3.90 -20.40
CA ALA A 69 -21.67 -4.55 -21.00
C ALA A 69 -21.28 -5.21 -22.34
N THR A 70 -21.82 -6.39 -22.57
CA THR A 70 -21.75 -7.10 -23.85
C THR A 70 -23.15 -7.62 -24.20
N GLN A 71 -23.34 -8.11 -25.43
CA GLN A 71 -24.61 -8.73 -25.81
C GLN A 71 -24.96 -9.95 -24.94
N ALA A 72 -23.95 -10.73 -24.55
CA ALA A 72 -24.12 -11.91 -23.70
C ALA A 72 -24.26 -11.57 -22.20
N ASN A 73 -23.80 -10.38 -21.80
CA ASN A 73 -23.84 -9.92 -20.40
C ASN A 73 -24.22 -8.43 -20.38
N PRO A 74 -25.52 -8.10 -20.47
CA PRO A 74 -25.99 -6.72 -20.52
C PRO A 74 -25.83 -6.00 -19.18
N ALA A 75 -25.87 -4.67 -19.21
CA ALA A 75 -25.79 -3.83 -18.02
C ALA A 75 -26.89 -4.21 -17.01
N ASN A 76 -26.51 -4.45 -15.75
CA ASN A 76 -27.40 -5.02 -14.74
C ASN A 76 -27.53 -4.17 -13.46
N GLY A 77 -26.90 -3.00 -13.42
CA GLY A 77 -26.97 -2.10 -12.27
C GLY A 77 -26.12 -2.50 -11.07
N GLN A 78 -25.48 -3.67 -11.09
CA GLN A 78 -24.79 -4.27 -9.94
C GLN A 78 -23.30 -4.51 -10.20
N SER A 79 -22.97 -5.34 -11.20
CA SER A 79 -21.60 -5.78 -11.52
C SER A 79 -21.20 -5.50 -12.98
N VAL A 80 -22.17 -5.10 -13.80
CA VAL A 80 -21.99 -4.78 -15.21
C VAL A 80 -22.38 -3.32 -15.44
N SER A 81 -21.40 -2.53 -15.88
CA SER A 81 -21.53 -1.13 -16.24
C SER A 81 -22.37 -0.94 -17.50
N GLN A 82 -23.00 0.21 -17.65
CA GLN A 82 -23.65 0.66 -18.88
C GLN A 82 -22.65 0.93 -20.00
N ALA A 83 -21.36 1.08 -19.68
CA ALA A 83 -20.31 1.20 -20.68
C ALA A 83 -20.19 -0.11 -21.49
N SER A 84 -20.44 -0.03 -22.80
CA SER A 84 -20.32 -1.17 -23.71
C SER A 84 -18.85 -1.49 -24.02
N ALA A 85 -18.53 -2.79 -24.05
CA ALA A 85 -17.23 -3.26 -24.51
C ALA A 85 -16.94 -2.83 -25.97
N SER A 86 -17.95 -2.77 -26.84
CA SER A 86 -17.79 -2.32 -28.23
C SER A 86 -17.30 -0.88 -28.30
N ASP A 87 -17.87 0.00 -27.47
CA ASP A 87 -17.59 1.44 -27.50
C ASP A 87 -16.22 1.72 -26.88
N LEU A 88 -15.89 1.01 -25.79
CA LEU A 88 -14.57 1.09 -25.17
C LEU A 88 -13.47 0.56 -26.10
N ASN A 89 -13.71 -0.55 -26.82
CA ASN A 89 -12.77 -1.06 -27.82
C ASN A 89 -12.57 -0.08 -28.98
N THR A 90 -13.66 0.54 -29.44
CA THR A 90 -13.62 1.57 -30.50
C THR A 90 -12.83 2.79 -30.04
N LEU A 91 -13.08 3.27 -28.82
CA LEU A 91 -12.35 4.38 -28.22
C LEU A 91 -10.87 4.07 -28.06
N SER A 92 -10.52 2.87 -27.58
CA SER A 92 -9.13 2.43 -27.46
C SER A 92 -8.41 2.44 -28.81
N SER A 93 -9.07 1.87 -29.84
CA SER A 93 -8.54 1.84 -31.21
C SER A 93 -8.35 3.25 -31.80
N PHE A 94 -9.29 4.16 -31.54
CA PHE A 94 -9.21 5.56 -31.95
C PHE A 94 -8.06 6.31 -31.26
N LEU A 95 -7.85 6.10 -29.96
CA LEU A 95 -6.74 6.70 -29.22
C LEU A 95 -5.38 6.22 -29.75
N MET A 96 -5.26 4.94 -30.06
CA MET A 96 -4.05 4.37 -30.65
C MET A 96 -3.81 4.88 -32.07
N SER A 97 -4.84 4.90 -32.93
CA SER A 97 -4.67 5.27 -34.35
C SER A 97 -4.45 6.77 -34.56
N LYS A 98 -5.18 7.62 -33.83
CA LYS A 98 -5.15 9.07 -34.03
C LYS A 98 -4.13 9.79 -33.14
N TYR A 99 -3.91 9.29 -31.93
CA TYR A 99 -3.08 9.96 -30.93
C TYR A 99 -1.84 9.16 -30.53
N ASN A 100 -1.63 7.97 -31.11
CA ASN A 100 -0.53 7.06 -30.75
C ASN A 100 -0.47 6.80 -29.22
N TYR A 101 -1.64 6.79 -28.57
CA TYR A 101 -1.77 6.61 -27.13
C TYR A 101 -2.46 5.29 -26.84
N ASN A 102 -1.79 4.39 -26.11
CA ASN A 102 -2.39 3.16 -25.62
C ASN A 102 -2.99 3.41 -24.23
N PRO A 103 -4.33 3.42 -24.09
CA PRO A 103 -4.98 3.67 -22.80
C PRO A 103 -4.87 2.48 -21.83
N GLY A 104 -4.45 1.30 -22.30
CA GLY A 104 -4.45 0.07 -21.52
C GLY A 104 -5.85 -0.58 -21.44
N PRO A 105 -6.05 -1.56 -20.55
CA PRO A 105 -7.35 -2.23 -20.36
C PRO A 105 -8.34 -1.35 -19.57
N TYR A 106 -9.64 -1.48 -19.85
CA TYR A 106 -10.73 -0.84 -19.09
C TYR A 106 -11.35 -1.75 -18.00
N GLN A 107 -10.97 -3.03 -17.98
CA GLN A 107 -11.40 -4.02 -16.99
C GLN A 107 -10.32 -5.11 -16.84
N GLY A 108 -10.43 -5.94 -15.80
CA GLY A 108 -9.52 -7.08 -15.61
C GLY A 108 -8.08 -6.71 -15.20
N TYR A 109 -7.86 -5.50 -14.70
CA TYR A 109 -6.60 -5.08 -14.11
C TYR A 109 -6.69 -5.06 -12.58
N SER A 110 -5.54 -5.06 -11.91
CA SER A 110 -5.40 -4.91 -10.46
C SER A 110 -4.55 -3.69 -10.12
N LEU A 111 -4.83 -3.09 -8.97
CA LEU A 111 -4.07 -1.96 -8.42
C LEU A 111 -3.07 -2.49 -7.39
N ALA A 112 -1.79 -2.16 -7.56
CA ALA A 112 -0.76 -2.59 -6.63
C ALA A 112 -0.54 -1.56 -5.51
N SER A 113 -0.27 -2.04 -4.30
CA SER A 113 0.11 -1.24 -3.13
C SER A 113 1.23 -1.96 -2.39
N ASN A 114 2.48 -1.59 -2.66
CA ASN A 114 3.64 -2.29 -2.11
C ASN A 114 4.44 -1.38 -1.20
N SER A 115 5.05 -1.96 -0.16
CA SER A 115 5.95 -1.22 0.73
C SER A 115 7.11 -2.07 1.23
N ASP A 116 8.29 -1.46 1.25
CA ASP A 116 9.50 -1.95 1.86
C ASP A 116 9.87 -1.03 3.02
N LYS A 117 9.97 -1.58 4.23
CA LYS A 117 10.27 -0.86 5.45
C LYS A 117 11.52 -1.44 6.09
N PHE A 118 12.43 -0.56 6.48
CA PHE A 118 13.61 -0.95 7.25
C PHE A 118 13.85 0.04 8.38
N THR A 119 14.13 -0.48 9.57
CA THR A 119 14.49 0.31 10.74
C THR A 119 15.73 -0.29 11.36
N ALA A 120 16.74 0.55 11.61
CA ALA A 120 17.90 0.20 12.41
C ALA A 120 18.01 1.19 13.57
N LYS A 121 18.36 0.69 14.75
CA LYS A 121 18.49 1.49 15.97
C LYS A 121 19.69 1.01 16.78
N ILE A 122 20.42 1.95 17.35
CA ILE A 122 21.40 1.70 18.40
C ILE A 122 21.03 2.56 19.60
N ASP A 123 20.99 1.93 20.78
CA ASP A 123 20.78 2.57 22.07
C ASP A 123 22.03 2.40 22.92
N TRP A 124 22.55 3.49 23.46
CA TRP A 124 23.76 3.51 24.26
C TRP A 124 23.55 4.22 25.60
N ASN A 125 23.61 3.44 26.68
CA ASN A 125 23.74 3.93 28.04
C ASN A 125 25.23 4.26 28.29
N ILE A 126 25.61 5.52 28.07
CA ILE A 126 26.98 6.01 28.27
C ILE A 126 27.33 5.98 29.77
N SER A 127 26.41 6.49 30.59
CA SER A 127 26.47 6.45 32.05
C SER A 127 25.05 6.43 32.63
N GLN A 128 24.92 6.45 33.97
CA GLN A 128 23.61 6.58 34.63
C GLN A 128 22.87 7.88 34.25
N ASN A 129 23.62 8.92 33.86
CA ASN A 129 23.11 10.26 33.60
C ASN A 129 23.05 10.60 32.12
N HIS A 130 23.66 9.80 31.24
CA HIS A 130 23.77 10.08 29.81
C HIS A 130 23.31 8.88 28.98
N ARG A 131 22.28 9.08 28.16
CA ARG A 131 21.77 8.08 27.21
C ARG A 131 21.76 8.67 25.81
N PHE A 132 22.36 7.96 24.88
CA PHE A 132 22.38 8.31 23.47
C PHE A 132 21.60 7.29 22.67
N ASN A 133 20.79 7.74 21.71
CA ASN A 133 20.15 6.87 20.74
C ASN A 133 20.33 7.39 19.32
N ILE A 134 20.40 6.45 18.39
CA ILE A 134 20.46 6.72 16.97
C ILE A 134 19.52 5.76 16.25
N LYS A 135 18.70 6.30 15.36
CA LYS A 135 17.68 5.56 14.64
C LYS A 135 17.69 5.95 13.17
N TYR A 136 17.72 4.95 12.30
CA TYR A 136 17.50 5.08 10.87
C TYR A 136 16.17 4.43 10.50
N ASN A 137 15.35 5.14 9.73
CA ASN A 137 14.12 4.63 9.14
C ASN A 137 14.14 4.80 7.63
N TYR A 138 13.82 3.72 6.94
CA TYR A 138 13.65 3.65 5.50
C TYR A 138 12.23 3.16 5.19
N LEU A 139 11.57 3.87 4.29
CA LEU A 139 10.33 3.42 3.64
C LEU A 139 10.51 3.64 2.14
N LYS A 140 10.24 2.63 1.34
CA LYS A 140 9.97 2.80 -0.08
C LYS A 140 8.64 2.16 -0.37
N SER A 141 7.66 2.96 -0.75
CA SER A 141 6.32 2.45 -0.99
C SER A 141 5.66 3.15 -2.16
N TYR A 142 4.74 2.45 -2.78
CA TYR A 142 3.89 3.02 -3.81
C TYR A 142 2.50 2.41 -3.76
N ARG A 143 1.54 3.14 -4.30
CA ARG A 143 0.19 2.65 -4.51
C ARG A 143 -0.40 3.21 -5.81
N ASP A 144 -1.02 2.34 -6.58
CA ASP A 144 -1.83 2.71 -7.74
C ASP A 144 -3.17 3.27 -7.24
N VAL A 145 -3.54 4.45 -7.71
CA VAL A 145 -4.74 5.17 -7.27
C VAL A 145 -5.62 5.53 -8.47
N PRO A 146 -6.94 5.55 -8.27
CA PRO A 146 -7.87 5.96 -9.32
C PRO A 146 -7.63 7.41 -9.75
N PRO A 147 -8.09 7.77 -10.96
CA PRO A 147 -8.03 9.16 -11.42
C PRO A 147 -8.67 10.09 -10.39
N SER A 148 -8.06 11.25 -10.19
CA SER A 148 -8.55 12.24 -9.23
C SER A 148 -9.99 12.65 -9.57
N GLY A 149 -10.88 12.60 -8.57
CA GLY A 149 -12.25 13.12 -8.68
C GLY A 149 -12.34 14.64 -8.57
N SER A 150 -11.22 15.36 -8.51
CA SER A 150 -11.24 16.82 -8.42
C SER A 150 -11.87 17.43 -9.68
N GLY A 151 -12.85 18.30 -9.50
CA GLY A 151 -13.55 18.99 -10.59
C GLY A 151 -14.43 18.11 -11.47
N SER A 152 -14.73 16.86 -11.09
CA SER A 152 -15.71 16.03 -11.79
C SER A 152 -17.10 16.13 -11.18
N ILE A 153 -18.12 15.97 -12.03
CA ILE A 153 -19.55 15.95 -11.65
C ILE A 153 -19.88 14.72 -10.77
N SER A 154 -19.03 13.68 -10.79
CA SER A 154 -19.09 12.49 -9.93
C SER A 154 -17.68 11.91 -9.72
N ASN A 155 -17.54 10.63 -9.38
CA ASN A 155 -16.26 9.91 -9.30
C ASN A 155 -15.72 9.54 -10.71
N ARG A 156 -14.39 9.49 -10.88
CA ARG A 156 -13.70 9.02 -12.11
C ARG A 156 -13.21 7.57 -12.02
N SER A 157 -13.55 6.87 -10.95
CA SER A 157 -13.31 5.43 -10.77
C SER A 157 -14.33 4.59 -11.56
N GLN A 158 -14.19 3.27 -11.54
CA GLN A 158 -15.21 2.39 -12.13
C GLN A 158 -16.56 2.60 -11.43
N THR A 159 -17.62 2.69 -12.24
CA THR A 159 -18.99 2.83 -11.78
C THR A 159 -19.92 2.05 -12.71
N VAL A 160 -21.19 1.95 -12.30
CA VAL A 160 -22.27 1.44 -13.15
C VAL A 160 -22.45 2.26 -14.44
N PHE A 161 -21.92 3.48 -14.54
CA PHE A 161 -22.08 4.35 -15.71
C PHE A 161 -20.82 4.47 -16.57
N GLY A 162 -19.65 4.03 -16.07
CA GLY A 162 -18.40 4.23 -16.80
C GLY A 162 -17.25 3.39 -16.27
N LEU A 163 -16.34 3.05 -17.18
CA LEU A 163 -15.13 2.29 -16.92
C LEU A 163 -13.91 3.09 -17.38
N PRO A 164 -13.13 3.68 -16.45
CA PRO A 164 -11.85 4.29 -16.79
C PRO A 164 -10.86 3.24 -17.27
N PHE A 165 -10.05 3.59 -18.27
CA PHE A 165 -8.91 2.77 -18.67
C PHE A 165 -7.80 2.83 -17.63
N TYR A 166 -7.03 1.74 -17.48
CA TYR A 166 -5.91 1.66 -16.54
C TYR A 166 -4.90 2.79 -16.72
N GLY A 167 -4.66 3.25 -17.96
CA GLY A 167 -3.77 4.38 -18.24
C GLY A 167 -4.21 5.72 -17.64
N SER A 168 -5.45 5.82 -17.14
CA SER A 168 -5.91 7.00 -16.38
C SER A 168 -5.59 6.94 -14.89
N TYR A 169 -5.27 5.75 -14.37
CA TYR A 169 -4.77 5.57 -13.01
C TYR A 169 -3.33 6.05 -12.93
N TYR A 170 -2.91 6.42 -11.74
CA TYR A 170 -1.56 6.89 -11.51
C TYR A 170 -0.98 6.30 -10.23
N ARG A 171 0.34 6.29 -10.14
CA ARG A 171 1.06 5.76 -8.99
C ARG A 171 1.52 6.90 -8.09
N ILE A 172 1.13 6.84 -6.83
CA ILE A 172 1.70 7.70 -5.79
C ILE A 172 2.82 6.92 -5.12
N ASN A 173 3.96 7.58 -4.95
CA ASN A 173 5.10 7.04 -4.22
C ASN A 173 5.21 7.75 -2.87
N ASN A 174 5.45 7.00 -1.80
CA ASN A 174 5.78 7.55 -0.49
C ASN A 174 7.08 6.90 -0.01
N ASN A 175 8.13 7.71 0.01
CA ASN A 175 9.48 7.27 0.35
C ASN A 175 9.99 8.09 1.54
N ILE A 176 10.53 7.41 2.54
CA ILE A 176 11.13 8.03 3.72
C ILE A 176 12.57 7.55 3.83
N ASN A 177 13.48 8.50 4.02
CA ASN A 177 14.84 8.25 4.46
C ASN A 177 15.10 9.20 5.63
N SER A 178 15.09 8.67 6.84
CA SER A 178 15.14 9.48 8.06
C SER A 178 16.23 8.96 9.00
N PHE A 179 17.03 9.89 9.49
CA PHE A 179 18.04 9.66 10.51
C PHE A 179 17.73 10.55 11.70
N ILE A 180 17.73 9.97 12.89
CA ILE A 180 17.45 10.65 14.14
C ILE A 180 18.55 10.28 15.11
N ALA A 181 19.16 11.27 15.75
CA ALA A 181 20.11 11.08 16.82
C ALA A 181 19.69 11.96 18.00
N GLU A 182 19.73 11.42 19.20
CA GLU A 182 19.24 12.08 20.40
C GLU A 182 20.14 11.74 21.58
N LEU A 183 20.54 12.76 22.34
CA LEU A 183 21.32 12.66 23.56
C LEU A 183 20.51 13.21 24.72
N ASN A 184 20.19 12.35 25.68
CA ASN A 184 19.54 12.73 26.93
C ASN A 184 20.56 12.78 28.06
N SER A 185 20.61 13.92 28.75
CA SER A 185 21.52 14.17 29.86
C SER A 185 20.76 14.65 31.08
N THR A 186 21.04 14.07 32.24
CA THR A 186 20.49 14.51 33.53
C THR A 186 21.61 15.12 34.38
N PHE A 187 21.50 16.42 34.64
CA PHE A 187 22.43 17.15 35.52
C PHE A 187 21.78 17.32 36.89
N GLY A 188 22.55 17.14 37.97
CA GLY A 188 22.07 17.34 39.35
C GLY A 188 21.77 18.81 39.66
N PRO A 189 21.06 19.10 40.77
CA PRO A 189 20.83 20.48 41.19
C PRO A 189 22.16 21.20 41.44
N SER A 190 22.27 22.42 40.92
CA SER A 190 23.33 23.35 41.30
C SER A 190 23.28 23.60 42.81
N LEU A 191 24.45 23.59 43.45
CA LEU A 191 24.68 23.78 44.89
C LEU A 191 23.83 24.92 45.50
N PRO A 192 23.45 24.82 46.78
CA PRO A 192 22.76 25.91 47.46
C PRO A 192 23.67 27.14 47.53
N THR A 193 23.16 28.29 47.09
CA THR A 193 23.76 29.60 47.35
C THR A 193 23.73 29.85 48.85
N THR A 194 24.89 29.86 49.48
CA THR A 194 25.11 30.40 50.84
C THR A 194 24.97 31.91 50.87
#